data_AF-U6F9X7-F1
#
_entry.id   AF-U6F9X7-F1
#
_cell.length_a   1.000
_cell.length_b   1.000
_cell.length_c   1.000
_cell.angle_alpha   90.00
_cell.angle_beta   90.00
_cell.angle_gamma   90.00
#
_symmetry.space_group_name_H-M   'P 1'
#
loop_
_entity.id
_entity.type
_entity.pdbx_description
1 polymer ?
#
loop_
_entity_poly.entity_id
_entity_poly.type
_entity_poly.pdbx_seq_one_letter_code
_entity_poly.pdbx_strand_id
1 'polypeptide(L)'
;MRALDSRTEDDNDGGKVVDHKDSDPTKDGADVNVYYFHDQEDVTTDKPGFDIDVKELKKTFIRTIIYRGTRDEGKTYQDVNGSPDSTHVYKQSVTFTRKAIIDSVTKKVVRYTDWTSDKPEMDEAPSKKPSEVGYDKVDNAKVAGISVNPDSDKTDLGLIVVTYTAVVPDGGSSPGGDMVVKNNNHLRMKIKLQI
;
A
#
# COMPACT_ATOMS: atom_id res chain seq x y z
N MET A 1 21.18 6.23 51.53
CA MET A 1 21.19 6.48 50.08
C MET A 1 22.63 6.34 49.60
N ARG A 2 22.93 5.31 48.80
CA ARG A 2 24.21 5.19 48.09
C ARG A 2 23.89 5.02 46.61
N ALA A 3 24.61 5.78 45.80
CA ALA A 3 24.35 6.02 44.40
C ALA A 3 24.41 4.74 43.56
N LEU A 4 23.51 4.65 42.58
CA LEU A 4 23.55 3.67 41.50
C LEU A 4 24.49 4.25 40.42
N ASP A 5 25.69 3.71 40.32
CA ASP A 5 26.51 3.89 39.12
C ASP A 5 25.92 3.01 38.01
N SER A 6 25.47 3.66 36.92
CA SER A 6 25.04 2.99 35.70
C SER A 6 26.26 2.39 35.01
N ARG A 7 26.39 1.06 35.00
CA ARG A 7 27.24 0.38 34.03
C ARG A 7 26.38 -0.06 32.86
N THR A 8 26.56 0.67 31.77
CA THR A 8 26.29 0.25 30.39
C THR A 8 27.33 -0.78 30.00
N GLU A 9 26.99 -2.07 30.03
CA GLU A 9 27.76 -3.08 29.31
C GLU A 9 26.77 -3.89 28.47
N ASP A 10 27.07 -3.98 27.17
CA ASP A 10 26.40 -4.87 26.23
C ASP A 10 26.59 -6.30 26.75
N ASP A 11 25.59 -6.82 27.44
CA ASP A 11 25.58 -8.17 28.02
C ASP A 11 25.33 -9.21 26.92
N ASN A 12 26.34 -9.39 26.07
CA ASN A 12 26.49 -10.56 25.21
C ASN A 12 27.75 -11.33 25.61
N ASP A 13 28.02 -11.40 26.92
CA ASP A 13 29.04 -12.27 27.49
C ASP A 13 28.38 -13.57 27.93
N GLY A 14 28.59 -14.63 27.15
CA GLY A 14 28.19 -15.99 27.49
C GLY A 14 28.68 -16.29 28.92
N GLY A 15 27.74 -16.63 29.80
CA GLY A 15 27.95 -16.69 31.24
C GLY A 15 29.32 -17.23 31.64
N LYS A 16 30.05 -16.46 32.45
CA LYS A 16 31.34 -16.87 33.00
C LYS A 16 31.24 -18.26 33.60
N VAL A 17 31.99 -19.20 33.01
CA VAL A 17 32.26 -20.51 33.61
C VAL A 17 33.05 -20.25 34.90
N VAL A 18 32.45 -20.56 36.04
CA VAL A 18 33.15 -20.56 37.32
C VAL A 18 34.07 -21.78 37.37
N ASP A 19 35.37 -21.55 37.27
CA ASP A 19 36.39 -22.60 37.38
C ASP A 19 36.35 -23.21 38.79
N HIS A 20 36.39 -24.53 38.91
CA HIS A 20 36.15 -25.27 40.15
C HIS A 20 37.36 -25.23 41.10
N LYS A 21 37.80 -24.03 41.53
CA LYS A 21 38.76 -23.86 42.62
C LYS A 21 38.57 -22.54 43.36
N ASP A 22 37.41 -22.36 43.98
CA ASP A 22 37.30 -21.41 45.08
C ASP A 22 36.69 -22.10 46.30
N SER A 23 37.28 -21.80 47.46
CA SER A 23 36.89 -22.32 48.77
C SER A 23 35.39 -22.22 48.99
N ASP A 24 34.79 -23.21 49.65
CA ASP A 24 33.39 -23.18 50.08
C ASP A 24 33.05 -21.80 50.69
N PRO A 25 32.28 -20.96 49.99
CA PRO A 25 32.03 -19.58 50.37
C PRO A 25 31.15 -19.46 51.62
N THR A 26 30.65 -20.58 52.13
CA THR A 26 29.79 -20.64 53.33
C THR A 26 30.57 -21.00 54.60
N LYS A 27 31.88 -21.24 54.51
CA LYS A 27 32.70 -21.80 55.61
C LYS A 27 32.68 -21.01 56.93
N ASP A 28 32.35 -19.72 56.89
CA ASP A 28 32.28 -18.86 58.08
C ASP A 28 30.87 -18.28 58.34
N GLY A 29 29.83 -18.94 57.83
CA GLY A 29 28.44 -18.45 57.97
C GLY A 29 28.13 -17.22 57.12
N ALA A 30 28.89 -17.01 56.03
CA ALA A 30 28.66 -15.93 55.09
C ALA A 30 27.47 -16.24 54.16
N ASP A 31 26.63 -15.24 53.92
CA ASP A 31 25.53 -15.34 52.96
C ASP A 31 26.06 -15.32 51.52
N VAL A 32 25.60 -16.28 50.71
CA VAL A 32 25.88 -16.33 49.27
C VAL A 32 24.67 -15.80 48.52
N ASN A 33 24.86 -14.72 47.77
CA ASN A 33 23.85 -14.22 46.86
C ASN A 33 24.04 -14.87 45.49
N VAL A 34 23.05 -15.63 45.04
CA VAL A 34 22.99 -16.18 43.68
C VAL A 34 22.01 -15.35 42.87
N TYR A 35 22.49 -14.77 41.78
CA TYR A 35 21.68 -13.99 40.87
C TYR A 35 21.36 -14.81 39.62
N TYR A 36 20.09 -14.83 39.23
CA TYR A 36 19.62 -15.39 37.97
C TYR A 36 18.96 -14.29 37.16
N PHE A 37 19.17 -14.33 35.85
CA PHE A 37 18.47 -13.50 34.89
C PHE A 37 17.47 -14.35 34.11
N HIS A 38 16.42 -13.71 33.60
CA HIS A 38 15.49 -14.40 32.73
C HIS A 38 16.06 -14.44 31.30
N ASP A 39 16.07 -15.64 30.71
CA ASP A 39 16.38 -15.79 29.29
C ASP A 39 15.31 -15.12 28.41
N GLN A 40 15.69 -14.75 27.19
CA GLN A 40 14.77 -14.17 26.21
C GLN A 40 14.71 -14.99 24.92
N GLU A 41 13.54 -14.98 24.27
CA GLU A 41 13.32 -15.65 22.99
C GLU A 41 12.65 -14.71 21.98
N ASP A 42 13.13 -14.78 20.74
CA ASP A 42 12.51 -14.10 19.59
C ASP A 42 11.30 -14.90 19.09
N VAL A 43 10.17 -14.20 18.97
CA VAL A 43 8.99 -14.65 18.21
C VAL A 43 8.89 -13.82 16.93
N THR A 44 8.77 -14.52 15.81
CA THR A 44 8.75 -13.94 14.47
C THR A 44 7.56 -14.49 13.68
N THR A 45 7.31 -13.95 12.49
CA THR A 45 6.22 -14.43 11.62
C THR A 45 6.41 -15.88 11.15
N ASP A 46 7.65 -16.31 11.00
CA ASP A 46 8.07 -17.67 10.59
C ASP A 46 8.26 -18.62 11.78
N LYS A 47 8.44 -18.08 12.98
CA LYS A 47 8.51 -18.83 14.24
C LYS A 47 7.46 -18.29 15.23
N PRO A 48 6.17 -18.61 15.02
CA PRO A 48 5.11 -18.19 15.91
C PRO A 48 5.16 -18.95 17.23
N GLY A 49 4.68 -18.33 18.31
CA GLY A 49 4.59 -18.94 19.62
C GLY A 49 4.02 -17.97 20.65
N PHE A 50 3.88 -18.47 21.89
CA PHE A 50 3.50 -17.65 23.06
C PHE A 50 2.16 -16.88 22.89
N ASP A 51 1.22 -17.46 22.14
CA ASP A 51 -0.10 -16.87 21.83
C ASP A 51 -0.07 -15.47 21.19
N ILE A 52 1.02 -15.14 20.51
CA ILE A 52 1.18 -13.87 19.79
C ILE A 52 0.53 -13.97 18.41
N ASP A 53 -0.41 -13.07 18.12
CA ASP A 53 -1.01 -12.99 16.79
C ASP A 53 0.03 -12.46 15.79
N VAL A 54 0.18 -13.15 14.67
CA VAL A 54 1.04 -12.75 13.54
C VAL A 54 0.73 -11.33 13.07
N LYS A 55 -0.51 -10.84 13.22
CA LYS A 55 -0.89 -9.44 12.90
C LYS A 55 -0.15 -8.41 13.75
N GLU A 56 0.34 -8.78 14.93
CA GLU A 56 1.18 -7.91 15.76
C GLU A 56 2.62 -7.85 15.25
N LEU A 57 3.04 -8.84 14.44
CA LEU A 57 4.39 -9.01 13.90
C LEU A 57 4.47 -8.68 12.41
N LYS A 58 3.32 -8.50 11.74
CA LYS A 58 3.21 -8.22 10.31
C LYS A 58 2.10 -7.22 10.03
N LYS A 59 2.43 -6.14 9.32
CA LYS A 59 1.45 -5.21 8.74
C LYS A 59 1.61 -5.18 7.23
N THR A 60 0.49 -5.20 6.51
CA THR A 60 0.46 -4.99 5.07
C THR A 60 -0.39 -3.76 4.79
N PHE A 61 0.22 -2.77 4.13
CA PHE A 61 -0.43 -1.54 3.72
C PHE A 61 -0.81 -1.64 2.26
N ILE A 62 -2.01 -1.20 1.90
CA ILE A 62 -2.57 -1.34 0.56
C ILE A 62 -3.06 0.02 0.07
N ARG A 63 -2.70 0.35 -1.17
CA ARG A 63 -3.26 1.46 -1.94
C ARG A 63 -3.95 0.91 -3.18
N THR A 64 -5.15 1.42 -3.48
CA THR A 64 -5.89 1.03 -4.69
C THR A 64 -6.04 2.23 -5.62
N ILE A 65 -5.71 2.04 -6.89
CA ILE A 65 -5.90 3.02 -7.97
C ILE A 65 -6.91 2.45 -8.95
N ILE A 66 -7.99 3.18 -9.20
CA ILE A 66 -9.03 2.83 -10.17
C ILE A 66 -8.90 3.72 -11.39
N TYR A 67 -8.88 3.10 -12.56
CA TYR A 67 -8.86 3.77 -13.85
C TYR A 67 -10.23 3.64 -14.49
N ARG A 68 -10.86 4.78 -14.73
CA ARG A 68 -12.18 4.87 -15.37
C ARG A 68 -12.14 5.90 -16.49
N GLY A 69 -13.16 5.90 -17.33
CA GLY A 69 -13.27 6.88 -18.40
C GLY A 69 -14.69 7.31 -18.67
N THR A 70 -14.83 8.53 -19.19
CA THR A 70 -16.10 9.16 -19.56
C THR A 70 -16.05 9.63 -21.00
N ARG A 71 -17.18 9.49 -21.69
CA ARG A 71 -17.39 10.00 -23.06
C ARG A 71 -18.51 11.01 -23.18
N ASP A 72 -19.13 11.38 -22.06
CA ASP A 72 -20.33 12.22 -21.99
C ASP A 72 -20.18 13.31 -20.93
N GLU A 73 -18.97 13.87 -20.83
CA GLU A 73 -18.63 14.97 -19.90
C GLU A 73 -18.82 14.61 -18.41
N GLY A 74 -18.60 13.35 -18.07
CA GLY A 74 -18.59 12.86 -16.68
C GLY A 74 -19.96 12.41 -16.19
N LYS A 75 -20.94 12.23 -17.08
CA LYS A 75 -22.27 11.73 -16.72
C LYS A 75 -22.25 10.23 -16.49
N THR A 76 -21.46 9.49 -17.27
CA THR A 76 -21.25 8.05 -17.09
C THR A 76 -19.77 7.69 -17.08
N TYR A 77 -19.47 6.60 -16.38
CA TYR A 77 -18.11 6.09 -16.24
C TYR A 77 -18.08 4.60 -16.62
N GLN A 78 -17.01 4.21 -17.31
CA GLN A 78 -16.69 2.84 -17.63
C GLN A 78 -15.27 2.53 -17.18
N ASP A 79 -15.00 1.27 -16.85
CA ASP A 79 -13.66 0.81 -16.53
C ASP A 79 -12.70 0.99 -17.72
N VAL A 80 -11.47 1.38 -17.43
CA VAL A 80 -10.42 1.60 -18.44
C VAL A 80 -9.15 0.90 -18.01
N ASN A 81 -8.55 0.12 -18.90
CA ASN A 81 -7.30 -0.60 -18.65
C ASN A 81 -6.07 0.32 -18.73
N GLY A 82 -6.07 1.37 -17.92
CA GLY A 82 -5.11 2.49 -17.93
C GLY A 82 -3.93 2.32 -16.98
N SER A 83 -3.90 1.26 -16.17
CA SER A 83 -2.78 0.98 -15.27
C SER A 83 -1.51 0.53 -16.01
N PRO A 84 -0.35 0.50 -15.33
CA PRO A 84 0.89 -0.10 -15.85
C PRO A 84 0.72 -1.57 -16.27
N ASP A 85 -0.13 -2.34 -15.57
CA ASP A 85 -0.39 -3.76 -15.85
C ASP A 85 -1.61 -4.00 -16.77
N SER A 86 -2.13 -2.95 -17.41
CA SER A 86 -3.26 -3.04 -18.35
C SER A 86 -4.57 -3.52 -17.72
N THR A 87 -4.86 -3.09 -16.50
CA THR A 87 -6.09 -3.34 -15.76
C THR A 87 -6.77 -2.02 -15.36
N HIS A 88 -8.03 -2.09 -14.93
CA HIS A 88 -8.76 -0.93 -14.40
C HIS A 88 -8.60 -0.76 -12.89
N VAL A 89 -8.03 -1.76 -12.20
CA VAL A 89 -7.73 -1.71 -10.76
C VAL A 89 -6.27 -2.07 -10.55
N TYR A 90 -5.47 -1.09 -10.13
CA TYR A 90 -4.08 -1.30 -9.80
C TYR A 90 -3.90 -1.23 -8.28
N LYS A 91 -3.48 -2.35 -7.69
CA LYS A 91 -3.22 -2.44 -6.25
C LYS A 91 -1.72 -2.49 -5.99
N GLN A 92 -1.27 -1.65 -5.08
CA GLN A 92 0.09 -1.70 -4.56
C GLN A 92 0.05 -2.06 -3.09
N SER A 93 1.08 -2.78 -2.65
CA SER A 93 1.20 -3.16 -1.25
C SER A 93 2.65 -3.06 -0.79
N VAL A 94 2.83 -2.65 0.46
CA VAL A 94 4.08 -2.80 1.19
C VAL A 94 3.82 -3.58 2.45
N THR A 95 4.75 -4.46 2.82
CA THR A 95 4.67 -5.25 4.04
C THR A 95 5.81 -4.88 4.96
N PHE A 96 5.47 -4.68 6.24
CA PHE A 96 6.41 -4.49 7.33
C PHE A 96 6.34 -5.68 8.28
N THR A 97 7.48 -6.05 8.83
CA THR A 97 7.61 -7.07 9.86
C THR A 97 8.35 -6.54 11.06
N ARG A 98 8.08 -7.11 12.23
CA ARG A 98 8.87 -6.93 13.45
C ARG A 98 8.88 -8.21 14.26
N LYS A 99 9.68 -8.25 15.31
CA LYS A 99 9.73 -9.37 16.24
C LYS A 99 9.20 -8.97 17.61
N ALA A 100 8.65 -9.93 18.34
CA ALA A 100 8.42 -9.78 19.77
C ALA A 100 9.55 -10.49 20.53
N ILE A 101 10.03 -9.84 21.60
CA ILE A 101 11.05 -10.39 22.49
C ILE A 101 10.35 -10.83 23.77
N ILE A 102 10.43 -12.12 24.06
CA ILE A 102 9.65 -12.77 25.12
C ILE A 102 10.57 -13.18 26.25
N ASP A 103 10.13 -12.93 27.47
CA ASP A 103 10.76 -13.47 28.67
C ASP A 103 10.42 -14.96 28.80
N SER A 104 11.43 -15.81 28.74
CA SER A 104 11.27 -17.27 28.69
C SER A 104 10.72 -17.86 29.98
N VAL A 105 10.77 -17.14 31.11
CA VAL A 105 10.26 -17.61 32.40
C VAL A 105 8.79 -17.23 32.55
N THR A 106 8.49 -15.94 32.38
CA THR A 106 7.15 -15.38 32.59
C THR A 106 6.23 -15.57 31.39
N LYS A 107 6.79 -15.91 30.22
CA LYS A 107 6.07 -16.05 28.94
C LYS A 107 5.38 -14.77 28.48
N LYS A 108 5.90 -13.61 28.92
CA LYS A 108 5.36 -12.28 28.59
C LYS A 108 6.24 -11.56 27.58
N VAL A 109 5.60 -10.72 26.76
CA VAL A 109 6.31 -9.80 25.88
C VAL A 109 7.05 -8.75 26.69
N VAL A 110 8.36 -8.67 26.51
CA VAL A 110 9.23 -7.63 27.08
C VAL A 110 9.16 -6.37 26.22
N ARG A 111 9.31 -6.54 24.90
CA ARG A 111 9.25 -5.45 23.91
C ARG A 111 9.04 -6.01 22.50
N TYR A 112 8.74 -5.12 21.57
CA TYR A 112 8.85 -5.40 20.14
C TYR A 112 10.08 -4.69 19.57
N THR A 113 10.62 -5.20 18.46
CA THR A 113 11.57 -4.43 17.65
C THR A 113 10.83 -3.37 16.84
N ASP A 114 11.59 -2.44 16.26
CA ASP A 114 11.08 -1.54 15.23
C ASP A 114 10.56 -2.33 14.02
N TRP A 115 9.63 -1.72 13.29
CA TRP A 115 9.14 -2.24 12.02
C TRP A 115 10.21 -2.12 10.95
N THR A 116 10.39 -3.17 10.16
CA THR A 116 11.30 -3.21 9.02
C THR A 116 10.59 -3.65 7.75
N SER A 117 11.07 -3.17 6.61
CA SER A 117 10.63 -3.58 5.28
C SER A 117 11.80 -3.45 4.30
N ASP A 118 11.94 -4.40 3.38
CA ASP A 118 12.94 -4.31 2.30
C ASP A 118 12.60 -3.18 1.30
N LYS A 119 11.33 -2.78 1.24
CA LYS A 119 10.83 -1.73 0.36
C LYS A 119 9.70 -0.95 1.05
N PRO A 120 10.01 0.06 1.88
CA PRO A 120 9.02 0.81 2.66
C PRO A 120 8.16 1.79 1.83
N GLU A 121 8.22 1.70 0.50
CA GLU A 121 7.63 2.65 -0.43
C GLU A 121 6.78 1.93 -1.48
N MET A 122 5.70 2.59 -1.90
CA MET A 122 4.96 2.23 -3.11
C MET A 122 5.41 3.14 -4.24
N ASP A 123 5.82 2.54 -5.35
CA ASP A 123 6.35 3.29 -6.51
C ASP A 123 5.28 4.20 -7.13
N GLU A 124 5.76 5.18 -7.89
CA GLU A 124 4.91 5.94 -8.82
C GLU A 124 4.23 4.98 -9.82
N ALA A 125 2.93 5.17 -10.04
CA ALA A 125 2.16 4.38 -10.99
C ALA A 125 1.82 5.25 -12.23
N PRO A 126 2.53 5.08 -13.36
CA PRO A 126 2.22 5.81 -14.58
C PRO A 126 0.88 5.35 -15.17
N SER A 127 0.07 6.29 -15.63
CA SER A 127 -1.13 6.02 -16.41
C SER A 127 -0.73 5.80 -17.87
N LYS A 128 -1.39 4.88 -18.57
CA LYS A 128 -1.24 4.74 -20.02
C LYS A 128 -1.63 6.02 -20.74
N LYS A 129 -1.06 6.23 -21.93
CA LYS A 129 -1.44 7.37 -22.76
C LYS A 129 -2.92 7.26 -23.12
N PRO A 130 -3.69 8.36 -23.10
CA PRO A 130 -5.12 8.32 -23.40
C PRO A 130 -5.45 7.61 -24.73
N SER A 131 -4.66 7.86 -25.77
CA SER A 131 -4.88 7.27 -27.10
C SER A 131 -4.71 5.75 -27.12
N GLU A 132 -3.91 5.16 -26.22
CA GLU A 132 -3.71 3.71 -26.10
C GLU A 132 -4.94 3.00 -25.53
N VAL A 133 -5.84 3.75 -24.89
CA VAL A 133 -7.04 3.24 -24.23
C VAL A 133 -8.34 3.84 -24.78
N GLY A 134 -8.27 4.54 -25.93
CA GLY A 134 -9.43 5.07 -26.64
C GLY A 134 -10.04 6.33 -26.04
N TYR A 135 -9.20 7.21 -25.48
CA TYR A 135 -9.56 8.51 -24.92
C TYR A 135 -8.57 9.60 -25.37
N ASP A 136 -8.90 10.86 -25.10
CA ASP A 136 -8.10 12.00 -25.54
C ASP A 136 -7.26 12.61 -24.42
N LYS A 137 -7.76 12.54 -23.18
CA LYS A 137 -7.14 13.14 -22.00
C LYS A 137 -7.16 12.18 -20.82
N VAL A 138 -6.24 12.39 -19.89
CA VAL A 138 -6.23 11.80 -18.55
C VAL A 138 -6.02 12.92 -17.54
N ASP A 139 -6.77 12.91 -16.45
CA ASP A 139 -6.66 13.91 -15.38
C ASP A 139 -5.33 13.80 -14.62
N ASN A 140 -4.81 12.59 -14.50
CA ASN A 140 -3.56 12.29 -13.83
C ASN A 140 -2.70 11.32 -14.65
N ALA A 141 -1.63 11.84 -15.25
CA ALA A 141 -0.69 11.04 -16.04
C ALA A 141 0.13 10.08 -15.18
N LYS A 142 0.28 10.32 -13.88
CA LYS A 142 1.02 9.45 -12.95
C LYS A 142 0.59 9.66 -11.50
N VAL A 143 0.24 8.58 -10.83
CA VAL A 143 -0.03 8.63 -9.39
C VAL A 143 1.31 8.58 -8.65
N ALA A 144 1.62 9.63 -7.89
CA ALA A 144 2.89 9.77 -7.17
C ALA A 144 3.18 8.55 -6.26
N GLY A 145 4.47 8.23 -6.10
CA GLY A 145 4.91 7.28 -5.09
C GLY A 145 4.65 7.79 -3.68
N ILE A 146 4.59 6.87 -2.72
CA ILE A 146 4.41 7.20 -1.30
C ILE A 146 5.34 6.36 -0.44
N SER A 147 5.90 6.98 0.60
CA SER A 147 6.58 6.27 1.69
C SER A 147 5.57 5.97 2.79
N VAL A 148 5.65 4.79 3.39
CA VAL A 148 4.71 4.34 4.42
C VAL A 148 5.38 4.37 5.78
N ASN A 149 4.73 5.02 6.75
CA ASN A 149 5.12 4.99 8.14
C ASN A 149 4.29 3.94 8.90
N PRO A 150 4.88 2.79 9.27
CA PRO A 150 4.13 1.68 9.86
C PRO A 150 3.62 1.96 11.28
N ASP A 151 4.10 3.00 11.95
CA ASP A 151 3.70 3.37 13.31
C ASP A 151 2.48 4.30 13.34
N SER A 152 2.23 5.04 12.26
CA SER A 152 1.17 6.06 12.24
C SER A 152 0.17 5.91 11.09
N ASP A 153 0.56 5.31 9.96
CA ASP A 153 -0.34 5.14 8.82
C ASP A 153 -1.37 4.03 9.08
N LYS A 154 -2.52 4.15 8.40
CA LYS A 154 -3.52 3.09 8.35
C LYS A 154 -3.13 2.06 7.28
N THR A 155 -3.43 0.79 7.52
CA THR A 155 -3.15 -0.29 6.56
C THR A 155 -3.95 -0.15 5.26
N ASP A 156 -5.10 0.52 5.30
CA ASP A 156 -5.78 0.99 4.09
C ASP A 156 -5.38 2.45 3.84
N LEU A 157 -4.57 2.65 2.78
CA LEU A 157 -4.10 3.97 2.35
C LEU A 157 -5.12 4.67 1.42
N GLY A 158 -6.26 4.03 1.16
CA GLY A 158 -7.38 4.59 0.46
C GLY A 158 -7.39 4.35 -1.05
N LEU A 159 -8.32 5.05 -1.68
CA LEU A 159 -8.68 4.93 -3.08
C LEU A 159 -8.26 6.17 -3.86
N ILE A 160 -7.56 5.97 -4.97
CA ILE A 160 -7.26 7.01 -5.95
C ILE A 160 -8.02 6.67 -7.22
N VAL A 161 -8.63 7.68 -7.84
CA VAL A 161 -9.35 7.52 -9.11
C VAL A 161 -8.67 8.35 -10.17
N VAL A 162 -8.29 7.70 -11.26
CA VAL A 162 -7.76 8.31 -12.48
C VAL A 162 -8.85 8.26 -13.54
N THR A 163 -9.15 9.41 -14.14
CA THR A 163 -10.24 9.57 -15.09
C THR A 163 -9.71 9.94 -16.48
N TYR A 164 -10.02 9.10 -17.46
CA TYR A 164 -9.85 9.39 -18.87
C TYR A 164 -11.08 10.11 -19.42
N THR A 165 -10.88 11.08 -20.31
CA THR A 165 -11.96 11.84 -20.93
C THR A 165 -11.81 11.82 -22.44
N ALA A 166 -12.90 11.46 -23.14
CA ALA A 166 -13.01 11.63 -24.57
C ALA A 166 -13.58 13.01 -24.86
N VAL A 167 -13.02 13.71 -25.83
CA VAL A 167 -13.59 14.95 -26.34
C VAL A 167 -14.82 14.55 -27.15
N VAL A 168 -15.99 14.97 -26.70
CA VAL A 168 -17.20 14.85 -27.50
C VAL A 168 -16.96 15.66 -28.77
N PRO A 169 -17.05 15.06 -29.98
CA PRO A 169 -17.02 15.85 -31.21
C PRO A 169 -18.16 16.85 -31.10
N ASP A 170 -17.81 18.15 -31.10
CA ASP A 170 -18.78 19.23 -31.04
C ASP A 170 -19.84 18.93 -32.11
N GLY A 171 -21.06 18.64 -31.67
CA GLY A 171 -22.13 18.16 -32.54
C GLY A 171 -22.28 19.17 -33.65
N GLY A 172 -21.89 18.76 -34.87
CA GLY A 172 -21.66 19.68 -35.98
C GLY A 172 -22.74 20.75 -36.03
N SER A 173 -22.33 22.01 -35.83
CA SER A 173 -23.10 23.13 -36.34
C SER A 173 -23.17 22.92 -37.85
N SER A 174 -24.28 22.35 -38.31
CA SER A 174 -24.59 22.23 -39.72
C SER A 174 -24.47 23.64 -40.30
N PRO A 175 -23.61 23.89 -41.30
CA PRO A 175 -23.55 25.21 -41.92
C PRO A 175 -24.93 25.47 -42.47
N GLY A 176 -25.60 26.52 -41.95
CA GLY A 176 -26.92 26.92 -42.38
C GLY A 176 -26.96 27.00 -43.90
N GLY A 177 -27.50 25.96 -44.52
CA GLY A 177 -27.81 25.97 -45.93
C GLY A 177 -28.95 26.93 -46.10
N ASP A 178 -28.63 28.16 -46.50
CA ASP A 178 -29.57 29.06 -47.15
C ASP A 178 -30.21 28.29 -48.31
N MET A 179 -31.39 27.70 -48.07
CA MET A 179 -32.28 27.26 -49.12
C MET A 179 -32.81 28.51 -49.80
N VAL A 180 -32.05 29.02 -50.76
CA VAL A 180 -32.58 29.91 -51.80
C VAL A 180 -33.65 29.09 -52.54
N VAL A 181 -34.91 29.30 -52.17
CA VAL A 181 -36.08 28.82 -52.89
C VAL A 181 -36.08 29.50 -54.27
N LYS A 182 -35.44 28.89 -55.27
CA LYS A 182 -35.64 29.25 -56.66
C LYS A 182 -36.96 28.63 -57.13
N ASN A 183 -38.01 29.45 -57.07
CA ASN A 183 -39.27 29.21 -57.76
C ASN A 183 -39.03 28.96 -59.25
N ASN A 184 -39.04 27.68 -59.66
CA ASN A 184 -39.17 27.29 -61.06
C ASN A 184 -40.50 26.56 -61.24
N ASN A 185 -41.56 27.35 -61.26
CA ASN A 185 -42.86 26.91 -61.70
C ASN A 185 -42.83 26.87 -63.24
N HIS A 186 -42.52 25.72 -63.85
CA HIS A 186 -43.05 25.34 -65.17
C HIS A 186 -42.67 23.92 -65.63
N LEU A 187 -43.71 23.15 -65.95
CA LEU A 187 -43.84 22.12 -67.02
C LEU A 187 -43.96 20.62 -66.64
N ARG A 188 -45.24 20.22 -66.53
CA ARG A 188 -45.92 19.11 -67.25
C ARG A 188 -45.53 17.65 -66.93
N MET A 189 -46.29 17.01 -66.05
CA MET A 189 -46.55 15.57 -66.12
C MET A 189 -47.76 15.29 -67.03
N LYS A 190 -47.53 14.63 -68.18
CA LYS A 190 -48.56 13.91 -68.93
C LYS A 190 -48.64 12.49 -68.35
N ILE A 191 -49.76 12.15 -67.73
CA ILE A 191 -50.08 10.77 -67.36
C ILE A 191 -50.65 10.07 -68.61
N LYS A 192 -49.96 9.04 -69.10
CA LYS A 192 -50.48 8.10 -70.10
C LYS A 192 -51.06 6.91 -69.34
N LEU A 193 -52.37 6.69 -69.45
CA LEU A 193 -53.05 5.49 -69.00
C LEU A 193 -52.93 4.43 -70.12
N GLN A 194 -52.36 3.27 -69.81
CA GLN A 194 -52.59 1.99 -70.48
C GLN A 194 -53.57 1.26 -69.54
N ILE A 195 -54.71 0.70 -69.93
CA ILE A 195 -55.26 0.18 -71.19
C ILE A 195 -56.77 0.47 -71.14
#